data_AF-X0WAI9-F1
#
_entry.id   AF-X0WAI9-F1
#
_cell.length_a   1.000
_cell.length_b   1.000
_cell.length_c   1.000
_cell.angle_alpha   90.00
_cell.angle_beta   90.00
_cell.angle_gamma   90.00
#
_symmetry.space_group_name_H-M   'P 1'
#
loop_
_entity.id
_entity.type
_entity.pdbx_description
1 polymer ?
#
loop_
_entity_poly.entity_id
_entity_poly.type
_entity_poly.pdbx_seq_one_letter_code
_entity_poly.pdbx_strand_id
1 'polypeptide(L)' 'GTTKEAFTVDRLDSAVIAAVFHLNNASALLRLKGIMGKTEVSYGIRGNLYTQGSHGTKKINIDKMGTIDLTDLSPAGTD' A
#
# COMPACT_ATOMS: atom_id res chain seq x y z
N GLY A 1 3.14 -9.72 -1.08
CA GLY A 1 3.95 -9.68 0.15
C GLY A 1 4.84 -8.46 0.09
N THR A 2 5.19 -7.86 1.23
CA THR A 2 6.07 -6.68 1.30
C THR A 2 7.53 -7.12 1.40
N THR A 3 8.39 -6.60 0.54
CA THR A 3 9.85 -6.75 0.63
C THR A 3 10.38 -5.93 1.82
N LYS A 4 11.32 -6.50 2.58
CA LYS A 4 12.06 -5.78 3.63
C LYS A 4 13.13 -4.93 2.95
N GLU A 5 12.81 -3.68 2.67
CA GLU A 5 13.81 -2.68 2.27
C GLU A 5 14.16 -1.79 3.46
N ALA A 6 15.45 -1.58 3.67
CA ALA A 6 15.99 -0.63 4.64
C ALA A 6 16.69 0.50 3.87
N PHE A 7 16.49 1.72 4.32
CA PHE A 7 17.08 2.91 3.71
C PHE A 7 17.65 3.82 4.81
N THR A 8 18.65 4.63 4.45
CA THR A 8 19.27 5.61 5.35
C THR A 8 18.81 7.00 4.96
N VAL A 9 18.39 7.80 5.94
CA VAL A 9 18.08 9.22 5.76
C VAL A 9 19.14 10.02 6.50
N ASP A 10 19.80 10.93 5.78
CA ASP A 10 20.88 11.72 6.35
C ASP A 10 20.35 12.91 7.16
N ARG A 11 20.75 12.99 8.43
CA ARG A 11 20.52 14.14 9.33
C ARG A 11 19.04 14.57 9.43
N LEU A 12 18.73 15.80 9.02
CA LEU A 12 17.40 16.43 9.05
C LEU A 12 16.73 16.44 7.67
N ASP A 13 17.23 15.62 6.74
CA ASP A 13 16.69 15.55 5.39
C ASP A 13 15.35 14.80 5.36
N SER A 14 14.57 15.04 4.30
CA SER A 14 13.29 14.40 4.07
C SER A 14 13.41 13.38 2.94
N ALA A 15 13.07 12.12 3.24
CA ALA A 15 13.02 11.07 2.23
C ALA A 15 11.57 10.65 1.95
N VAL A 16 11.21 10.58 0.67
CA VAL A 16 9.98 9.94 0.22
C VAL A 16 10.30 8.49 -0.09
N ILE A 17 9.71 7.56 0.66
CA ILE A 17 9.87 6.12 0.41
C ILE A 17 8.61 5.61 -0.26
N ALA A 18 8.77 5.14 -1.50
CA ALA A 18 7.71 4.43 -2.20
C ALA A 18 7.65 2.98 -1.71
N ALA A 19 6.46 2.50 -1.36
CA ALA A 19 6.22 1.09 -1.07
C ALA A 19 5.20 0.54 -2.05
N VAL A 20 5.55 -0.56 -2.73
CA VAL A 20 4.66 -1.23 -3.69
C VAL A 20 3.98 -2.41 -3.02
N PHE A 21 2.65 -2.41 -3.00
CA PHE A 21 1.84 -3.47 -2.44
C PHE A 21 1.22 -4.31 -3.57
N HIS A 22 1.73 -5.52 -3.77
CA HIS A 22 1.12 -6.47 -4.69
C HIS A 22 -0.01 -7.23 -3.98
N LEU A 23 -1.24 -7.04 -4.46
CA LEU A 23 -2.42 -7.76 -4.02
C LEU A 23 -2.66 -8.96 -4.94
N ASN A 24 -2.91 -10.15 -4.35
CA ASN A 24 -3.29 -11.31 -5.13
C ASN A 24 -4.80 -11.26 -5.43
N ASN A 25 -5.10 -10.89 -6.66
CA ASN A 25 -6.48 -10.76 -7.15
C ASN A 25 -7.24 -12.09 -7.16
N ALA A 26 -6.60 -13.27 -7.15
CA ALA A 26 -7.31 -14.55 -7.11
C ALA A 26 -8.15 -14.72 -5.83
N SER A 27 -7.63 -14.25 -4.69
CA SER A 27 -8.37 -14.25 -3.42
C SER A 27 -9.46 -13.17 -3.35
N ALA A 28 -9.31 -12.09 -4.13
CA ALA A 28 -10.35 -11.07 -4.31
C ALA A 28 -11.44 -11.56 -5.27
N LEU A 29 -11.07 -12.26 -6.36
CA LEU A 29 -11.93 -12.91 -7.35
C LEU A 29 -12.91 -13.89 -6.72
N LEU A 30 -12.49 -14.66 -5.73
CA LEU A 30 -13.38 -15.53 -4.95
C LEU A 30 -14.41 -14.75 -4.09
N ARG A 31 -14.09 -13.50 -3.74
CA ARG A 31 -15.01 -12.55 -3.08
C ARG A 31 -15.78 -11.67 -4.08
N LEU A 32 -15.41 -11.68 -5.38
CA LEU A 32 -15.97 -10.80 -6.41
C LEU A 32 -17.43 -11.11 -6.77
N LYS A 33 -18.01 -12.25 -6.36
CA LYS A 33 -19.46 -12.45 -6.51
C LYS A 33 -20.29 -11.33 -5.84
N GLY A 34 -19.73 -10.65 -4.83
CA GLY A 34 -20.33 -9.47 -4.18
C GLY A 34 -19.73 -8.11 -4.60
N ILE A 35 -18.86 -8.09 -5.61
CA ILE A 35 -18.13 -6.90 -6.09
C ILE A 35 -18.37 -6.68 -7.59
N MET A 36 -18.88 -7.67 -8.34
CA MET A 36 -19.42 -7.43 -9.70
C MET A 36 -20.52 -6.38 -9.62
N GLY A 37 -20.23 -5.17 -10.12
CA GLY A 37 -21.10 -4.00 -10.04
C GLY A 37 -20.66 -2.90 -9.06
N LYS A 38 -19.60 -3.12 -8.28
CA LYS A 38 -18.99 -2.05 -7.46
C LYS A 38 -17.99 -1.28 -8.30
N THR A 39 -18.17 0.03 -8.35
CA THR A 39 -17.26 0.98 -8.99
C THR A 39 -16.09 1.33 -8.07
N GLU A 40 -16.15 1.02 -6.78
CA GLU A 40 -15.14 1.41 -5.80
C GLU A 40 -14.71 0.25 -4.89
N VAL A 41 -13.42 0.25 -4.52
CA VAL A 41 -12.84 -0.68 -3.54
C VAL A 41 -12.07 0.09 -2.47
N SER A 42 -12.47 -0.08 -1.22
CA SER A 42 -11.72 0.44 -0.08
C SER A 42 -10.50 -0.43 0.23
N TYR A 43 -9.39 0.20 0.60
CA TYR A 43 -8.17 -0.46 1.04
C TYR A 43 -7.70 0.10 2.39
N GLY A 44 -6.96 -0.72 3.12
CA GLY A 44 -6.29 -0.35 4.37
C GLY A 44 -4.84 -0.81 4.34
N ILE A 45 -3.91 0.11 4.56
CA ILE A 45 -2.48 -0.14 4.75
C ILE A 45 -2.20 -0.04 6.24
N ARG A 46 -1.84 -1.19 6.84
CA ARG A 46 -1.35 -1.26 8.22
C ARG A 46 0.08 -1.77 8.23
N GLY A 47 0.95 -1.03 8.89
CA GLY A 47 2.37 -1.34 8.94
C GLY A 47 3.06 -0.68 10.11
N ASN A 48 4.36 -0.98 10.22
CA ASN A 48 5.22 -0.37 11.23
C ASN A 48 6.49 0.09 10.52
N LEU A 49 6.84 1.37 10.71
CA LEU A 49 8.13 1.90 10.33
C LEU A 49 9.05 1.84 11.55
N TYR A 50 10.18 1.17 11.41
CA TYR A 50 11.22 1.12 12.44
C TYR A 50 12.33 2.07 12.05
N THR A 51 12.65 3.00 12.94
CA THR A 51 13.74 3.96 12.76
C THR A 51 14.83 3.63 13.77
N GLN A 52 16.08 3.54 13.32
CA GLN A 52 17.23 3.27 14.17
C GLN A 52 18.05 4.55 14.31
N GLY A 53 18.28 5.00 15.54
CA GLY A 53 19.08 6.18 15.83
C GLY A 53 20.00 5.99 17.04
N SER A 54 20.70 7.06 17.42
CA SER A 54 21.65 7.06 18.55
C SER A 54 21.03 6.72 19.90
N HIS A 55 19.71 6.88 20.04
CA HIS A 55 18.95 6.59 21.26
C HIS A 55 18.16 5.26 21.17
N GLY A 56 18.54 4.38 20.24
CA GLY A 56 17.92 3.09 20.02
C GLY A 56 16.87 3.08 18.90
N THR A 57 16.12 1.99 18.82
CA THR A 57 15.11 1.76 17.78
C THR A 57 13.75 2.30 18.22
N LYS A 58 13.14 3.14 17.38
CA LYS A 58 11.76 3.61 17.56
C LYS A 58 10.83 2.95 16.56
N LYS A 59 9.64 2.60 17.01
CA LYS A 59 8.57 2.04 16.19
C LYS A 59 7.49 3.11 15.97
N ILE A 60 7.12 3.32 14.71
CA ILE A 60 6.05 4.22 14.29
C ILE A 60 4.98 3.36 13.63
N ASN A 61 3.77 3.38 14.17
CA ASN A 61 2.65 2.66 13.57
C ASN A 61 2.08 3.47 12.40
N ILE A 62 1.82 2.82 11.28
CA ILE A 62 1.19 3.40 10.11
C ILE A 62 -0.16 2.70 9.93
N ASP A 63 -1.25 3.47 10.03
CA ASP A 63 -2.58 3.04 9.62
C ASP A 63 -3.12 4.08 8.63
N LYS A 64 -3.40 3.63 7.41
CA LYS A 64 -3.97 4.44 6.33
C LYS A 64 -5.10 3.67 5.68
N MET A 65 -6.20 4.36 5.43
CA MET A 65 -7.32 3.84 4.67
C MET A 65 -7.57 4.74 3.48
N GLY A 66 -8.09 4.17 2.40
CA GLY A 66 -8.47 4.90 1.20
C GLY A 66 -9.43 4.08 0.35
N THR A 67 -9.84 4.67 -0.76
CA THR A 67 -10.71 4.05 -1.74
C THR A 67 -10.08 4.21 -3.11
N ILE A 68 -10.17 3.16 -3.93
CA ILE A 68 -9.75 3.15 -5.33
C ILE A 68 -11.03 3.08 -6.15
N ASP A 69 -11.21 4.04 -7.05
CA ASP A 69 -12.21 3.95 -8.10
C ASP A 69 -11.70 2.98 -9.17
N LEU A 70 -12.53 1.99 -9.47
CA LEU A 70 -12.27 0.95 -10.46
C LEU A 70 -12.67 1.37 -11.88
N THR A 71 -13.41 2.47 -12.05
CA THR A 71 -13.82 2.97 -13.37
C THR A 71 -12.63 3.49 -14.17
N ASP A 72 -11.62 4.04 -13.49
CA ASP A 72 -10.36 4.50 -14.09
C ASP A 72 -9.38 3.37 -14.44
N LEU A 73 -9.68 2.13 -14.02
CA LEU A 73 -8.83 0.96 -14.28
C LEU A 73 -9.23 0.20 -15.56
N SER A 74 -10.18 0.73 -16.35
CA SER A 74 -10.43 0.22 -17.70
C SER A 74 -9.13 0.31 -18.51
N PRO A 75 -8.62 -0.79 -19.09
CA PRO A 75 -7.45 -0.71 -19.94
C PRO A 75 -7.76 0.29 -21.06
N ALA A 76 -6.93 1.33 -21.16
CA ALA A 76 -7.00 2.25 -22.28
C ALA A 76 -6.88 1.45 -23.58
N GLY A 77 -8.00 1.32 -24.30
CA GLY A 77 -8.07 0.94 -25.71
C GLY A 77 -7.62 -0.47 -26.07
N THR A 78 -8.59 -1.37 -26.25
CA THR A 78 -8.56 -2.35 -27.35
C THR A 78 -9.96 -2.44 -27.95
N ASP A 79 -10.28 -1.46 -28.80
CA ASP A 79 -11.18 -1.64 -29.95
C ASP A 79 -10.30 -1.80 -31.19
#